data_AF-A0A7Y1Z9X2-F1
#
_entry.id   AF-A0A7Y1Z9X2-F1
#
_cell.length_a   1.000
_cell.length_b   1.000
_cell.length_c   1.000
_cell.angle_alpha   90.00
_cell.angle_beta   90.00
_cell.angle_gamma   90.00
#
_symmetry.space_group_name_H-M   'P 1'
#
loop_
_entity.id
_entity.type
_entity.pdbx_description
1 polymer ?
#
loop_
_entity_poly.entity_id
_entity_poly.type
_entity_poly.pdbx_seq_one_letter_code
_entity_poly.pdbx_strand_id
1 'polypeptide(L)'
;ELELDFAEEDVEFANRSEFQKLITRITEVLKRLIDSFATGNVLKNGIPVAIVGEPNVGKSTLLNALLNEERAIVSDIAGTTRDTIEDEITIGGVGFRFIDTAGIRETTDTIEGLGIQKTFQKMEQAQVVIYLFDANVISNDSEKSHNLVSEIEKVKNKFPQKTLVIIANKVDTLSPAEREKLKGTLRTVEGSHSLLLSAKTGEGVEDLKTTLLDFVNTGALRNNETIVTNSRHYDALLKALEEIQKVQDGIDSNLSGDLLAIDIRQALYHFGEITGEISNDELLGNIFANFCIGK
;
A
#
# COMPACT_ATOMS: atom_id res chain seq x y z
N GLU A 1 2.66 38.96 3.39
CA GLU A 1 1.69 39.86 2.74
C GLU A 1 1.77 41.25 3.36
N LEU A 2 1.45 41.47 4.64
CA LEU A 2 1.63 42.81 5.25
C LEU A 2 3.08 43.35 5.18
N GLU A 3 4.10 42.52 5.42
CA GLU A 3 5.50 42.91 5.21
C GLU A 3 5.82 43.30 3.76
N LEU A 4 5.05 42.79 2.78
CA LEU A 4 5.21 43.12 1.36
C LEU A 4 4.50 44.43 1.02
N ASP A 5 3.28 44.60 1.53
CA ASP A 5 2.46 45.80 1.31
C ASP A 5 3.01 47.03 2.02
N PHE A 6 3.78 46.84 3.10
CA PHE A 6 4.35 47.90 3.93
C PHE A 6 5.87 47.79 4.04
N ALA A 7 6.56 47.29 3.01
CA ALA A 7 8.03 47.10 3.01
C ALA A 7 8.85 48.40 3.23
N GLU A 8 8.25 49.57 3.01
CA GLU A 8 8.87 50.88 3.28
C GLU A 8 8.70 51.34 4.74
N GLU A 9 7.77 50.74 5.48
CA GLU A 9 7.61 50.96 6.90
C GLU A 9 8.50 49.97 7.65
N ASP A 10 9.45 50.46 8.45
CA ASP A 10 10.48 49.69 9.16
C ASP A 10 9.86 48.89 10.32
N VAL A 11 8.96 47.95 9.98
CA VAL A 11 8.12 47.19 10.90
C VAL A 11 8.34 45.70 10.63
N GLU A 12 9.03 45.03 11.56
CA GLU A 12 9.11 43.55 11.57
C GLU A 12 7.75 43.00 12.02
N PHE A 13 6.92 42.52 11.10
CA PHE A 13 5.57 42.06 11.41
C PHE A 13 5.50 40.57 11.79
N ALA A 14 6.50 39.74 11.43
CA ALA A 14 6.44 38.29 11.64
C ALA A 14 7.64 37.71 12.42
N ASN A 15 7.35 37.06 13.55
CA ASN A 15 8.35 36.26 14.28
C ASN A 15 8.72 35.00 13.48
N ARG A 16 9.92 34.99 12.89
CA ARG A 16 10.43 33.85 12.09
C ARG A 16 10.40 32.50 12.85
N SER A 17 10.62 32.51 14.17
CA SER A 17 10.58 31.28 14.97
C SER A 17 9.16 30.72 15.08
N GLU A 18 8.16 31.59 15.24
CA GLU A 18 6.76 31.18 15.26
C GLU A 18 6.29 30.70 13.89
N PHE A 19 6.75 31.37 12.83
CA PHE A 19 6.46 30.96 11.46
C PHE A 19 7.03 29.57 11.16
N GLN A 20 8.28 29.28 11.54
CA GLN A 20 8.89 27.97 11.36
C GLN A 20 8.14 26.86 12.13
N LYS A 21 7.69 27.15 13.37
CA LYS A 21 6.85 26.22 14.15
C LYS A 21 5.51 25.95 13.46
N LEU A 22 4.90 26.98 12.86
CA LEU A 22 3.65 26.85 12.13
C LEU A 22 3.83 25.96 10.89
N ILE A 23 4.87 26.20 10.08
CA ILE A 23 5.20 25.39 8.92
C ILE A 23 5.42 23.93 9.32
N THR A 24 6.23 23.68 10.35
CA THR A 24 6.45 22.32 10.88
C THR A 24 5.14 21.62 11.25
N ARG A 25 4.24 22.33 11.94
CA ARG A 25 2.93 21.79 12.33
C ARG A 25 2.05 21.50 11.11
N ILE A 26 2.04 22.37 10.11
CA ILE A 26 1.29 22.15 8.85
C ILE A 26 1.84 20.90 8.14
N THR A 27 3.16 20.76 8.02
CA THR A 27 3.81 19.58 7.43
C THR A 27 3.41 18.29 8.13
N GLU A 28 3.36 18.27 9.47
CA GLU A 28 2.90 17.09 10.22
C GLU A 28 1.44 16.74 9.92
N VAL A 29 0.55 17.73 9.87
CA VAL A 29 -0.86 17.52 9.57
C VAL A 29 -1.03 16.99 8.15
N LEU A 30 -0.33 17.57 7.17
CA LEU A 30 -0.37 17.11 5.77
C LEU A 30 0.08 15.66 5.64
N LYS A 31 1.20 15.29 6.26
CA LYS A 31 1.69 13.91 6.24
C LYS A 31 0.66 12.94 6.81
N ARG A 32 0.00 13.28 7.92
CA ARG A 32 -1.07 12.45 8.50
C ARG A 32 -2.29 12.32 7.57
N LEU A 33 -2.69 13.40 6.90
CA LEU A 33 -3.80 13.38 5.95
C LEU A 33 -3.46 12.52 4.73
N ILE A 34 -2.28 12.69 4.15
CA ILE A 34 -1.77 11.89 3.03
C ILE A 34 -1.76 10.40 3.41
N ASP A 35 -1.22 10.06 4.59
CA ASP A 35 -1.22 8.69 5.12
C ASP A 35 -2.64 8.12 5.30
N SER A 36 -3.58 8.96 5.73
CA SER A 36 -4.99 8.56 5.89
C SER A 36 -5.67 8.25 4.56
N PHE A 37 -5.32 8.96 3.47
CA PHE A 37 -5.85 8.69 2.13
C PHE A 37 -5.30 7.39 1.55
N ALA A 38 -4.00 7.10 1.76
CA ALA A 38 -3.41 5.81 1.37
C ALA A 38 -4.13 4.64 2.06
N THR A 39 -4.41 4.78 3.35
CA THR A 39 -5.15 3.80 4.16
C THR A 39 -6.62 3.70 3.75
N GLY A 40 -7.29 4.83 3.52
CA GLY A 40 -8.70 4.89 3.11
C GLY A 40 -8.95 4.32 1.71
N ASN A 41 -7.97 4.40 0.82
CA ASN A 41 -8.06 3.79 -0.51
C ASN A 41 -7.97 2.27 -0.47
N VAL A 42 -7.09 1.74 0.38
CA VAL A 42 -7.00 0.29 0.69
C VAL A 42 -8.33 -0.22 1.23
N LEU A 43 -8.96 0.52 2.14
CA LEU A 43 -10.26 0.14 2.71
C LEU A 43 -11.41 0.22 1.70
N LYS A 44 -11.33 1.09 0.68
CA LYS A 44 -12.41 1.29 -0.30
C LYS A 44 -12.30 0.41 -1.55
N ASN A 45 -11.08 0.17 -2.02
CA ASN A 45 -10.82 -0.52 -3.30
C ASN A 45 -10.16 -1.89 -3.12
N GLY A 46 -9.77 -2.26 -1.91
CA GLY A 46 -9.05 -3.49 -1.62
C GLY A 46 -7.60 -3.53 -2.12
N ILE A 47 -6.76 -4.29 -1.43
CA ILE A 47 -5.33 -4.48 -1.77
C ILE A 47 -5.24 -5.50 -2.90
N PRO A 48 -4.65 -5.15 -4.06
CA PRO A 48 -4.46 -6.10 -5.13
C PRO A 48 -3.40 -7.15 -4.76
N VAL A 49 -3.79 -8.42 -4.75
CA VAL A 49 -2.95 -9.58 -4.42
C VAL A 49 -2.83 -10.47 -5.65
N ALA A 50 -1.61 -10.86 -6.05
CA ALA A 50 -1.40 -11.88 -7.08
C ALA A 50 -0.91 -13.18 -6.44
N ILE A 51 -1.57 -14.31 -6.76
CA ILE A 51 -1.06 -15.65 -6.43
C ILE A 51 -0.37 -16.21 -7.67
N VAL A 52 0.94 -16.48 -7.54
CA VAL A 52 1.81 -16.94 -8.62
C VAL A 52 2.48 -18.24 -8.21
N GLY A 53 2.79 -19.10 -9.18
CA GLY A 53 3.38 -20.40 -8.93
C GLY A 53 3.10 -21.37 -10.07
N GLU A 54 3.85 -22.48 -10.10
CA GLU A 54 3.70 -23.53 -11.11
C GLU A 54 2.26 -24.11 -11.17
N PRO A 55 1.89 -24.79 -12.26
CA PRO A 55 0.65 -25.56 -12.31
C PRO A 55 0.56 -26.56 -11.14
N ASN A 56 -0.65 -26.81 -10.63
CA ASN A 56 -0.93 -27.82 -9.60
C ASN A 56 -0.27 -27.61 -8.22
N VAL A 57 0.39 -26.48 -7.95
CA VAL A 57 0.91 -26.13 -6.61
C VAL A 57 -0.19 -25.80 -5.59
N GLY A 58 -1.45 -25.71 -6.02
CA GLY A 58 -2.61 -25.52 -5.14
C GLY A 58 -3.09 -24.06 -5.01
N LYS A 59 -2.90 -23.22 -6.03
CA LYS A 59 -3.37 -21.81 -6.07
C LYS A 59 -4.88 -21.71 -5.81
N SER A 60 -5.68 -22.53 -6.49
CA SER A 60 -7.15 -22.57 -6.37
C SER A 60 -7.59 -23.07 -5.01
N THR A 61 -6.92 -24.10 -4.50
CA THR A 61 -7.17 -24.61 -3.16
C THR A 61 -6.92 -23.54 -2.11
N LEU A 62 -5.83 -22.77 -2.25
CA LEU A 62 -5.51 -21.67 -1.33
C LEU A 62 -6.56 -20.56 -1.39
N LEU A 63 -6.93 -20.12 -2.60
CA LEU A 63 -7.97 -19.10 -2.76
C LEU A 63 -9.30 -19.56 -2.13
N ASN A 64 -9.69 -20.82 -2.35
CA ASN A 64 -10.89 -21.38 -1.75
C ASN A 64 -10.80 -21.50 -0.23
N ALA A 65 -9.65 -21.85 0.33
CA ALA A 65 -9.44 -21.89 1.77
C ALA A 65 -9.62 -20.50 2.40
N LEU A 66 -9.04 -19.47 1.77
CA LEU A 66 -9.20 -18.07 2.18
C LEU A 66 -10.67 -17.61 2.09
N LEU A 67 -11.39 -18.00 1.04
CA LEU A 67 -12.80 -17.65 0.84
C LEU A 67 -13.76 -18.37 1.81
N ASN A 68 -13.53 -19.65 2.10
CA ASN A 68 -14.48 -20.47 2.88
C ASN A 68 -14.45 -20.18 4.37
N GLU A 69 -13.30 -19.81 4.95
CA GLU A 69 -13.23 -19.42 6.36
C GLU A 69 -13.93 -18.08 6.63
N GLU A 70 -13.93 -17.16 5.66
CA GLU A 70 -14.63 -15.87 5.78
C GLU A 70 -16.15 -16.03 5.55
N ARG A 71 -16.58 -16.95 4.68
CA ARG A 71 -18.00 -17.31 4.51
C ARG A 71 -18.63 -17.84 5.81
N ALA A 72 -17.85 -18.40 6.73
CA ALA A 72 -18.35 -18.90 8.02
C ALA A 72 -18.77 -17.79 9.00
N ILE A 73 -18.37 -16.52 8.76
CA ILE A 73 -18.66 -15.38 9.64
C ILE A 73 -19.86 -14.57 9.15
N VAL A 74 -20.20 -14.62 7.85
CA VAL A 74 -21.32 -13.86 7.27
C VAL A 74 -22.58 -14.74 7.17
N SER A 75 -23.41 -14.66 8.21
CA SER A 75 -24.72 -15.34 8.33
C SER A 75 -25.68 -15.08 7.16
N ASP A 76 -26.57 -16.04 6.92
CA ASP A 76 -27.66 -16.15 5.93
C ASP A 76 -28.69 -14.98 5.92
N ILE A 77 -28.26 -13.75 5.67
CA ILE A 77 -29.19 -12.65 5.40
C ILE A 77 -29.52 -12.66 3.89
N ALA A 78 -30.69 -13.17 3.55
CA ALA A 78 -31.21 -13.14 2.18
C ALA A 78 -31.35 -11.69 1.70
N GLY A 79 -30.49 -11.27 0.76
CA GLY A 79 -30.63 -9.99 0.04
C GLY A 79 -29.43 -9.05 0.04
N THR A 80 -28.27 -9.39 0.60
CA THR A 80 -27.09 -8.51 0.55
C THR A 80 -26.13 -8.92 -0.58
N THR A 81 -26.07 -8.08 -1.63
CA THR A 81 -25.14 -8.07 -2.78
C THR A 81 -24.53 -9.41 -3.15
N ARG A 82 -25.38 -10.29 -3.67
CA ARG A 82 -25.10 -11.70 -3.94
C ARG A 82 -24.48 -11.97 -5.31
N ASP A 83 -24.09 -10.93 -6.04
CA ASP A 83 -23.57 -11.03 -7.39
C ASP A 83 -22.28 -10.18 -7.47
N THR A 84 -21.19 -10.77 -7.99
CA THR A 84 -19.93 -10.16 -8.50
C THR A 84 -18.62 -10.02 -7.67
N ILE A 85 -18.48 -10.48 -6.43
CA ILE A 85 -17.20 -10.27 -5.67
C ILE A 85 -16.66 -11.57 -5.03
N GLU A 86 -16.38 -12.59 -5.82
CA GLU A 86 -15.66 -13.79 -5.31
C GLU A 86 -14.13 -13.65 -5.37
N ASP A 87 -13.63 -12.54 -5.92
CA ASP A 87 -12.21 -12.25 -6.06
C ASP A 87 -11.72 -11.26 -4.99
N GLU A 88 -12.57 -10.84 -4.06
CA GLU A 88 -12.18 -9.99 -2.94
C GLU A 88 -12.63 -10.61 -1.60
N ILE A 89 -11.70 -10.63 -0.64
CA ILE A 89 -11.89 -11.15 0.72
C ILE A 89 -11.65 -10.03 1.72
N THR A 90 -12.29 -10.08 2.90
CA THR A 90 -12.18 -9.02 3.90
C THR A 90 -11.52 -9.54 5.17
N ILE A 91 -10.19 -9.58 5.18
CA ILE A 91 -9.44 -10.03 6.35
C ILE A 91 -9.37 -8.87 7.34
N GLY A 92 -9.87 -9.05 8.57
CA GLY A 92 -9.76 -8.06 9.64
C GLY A 92 -10.34 -6.67 9.33
N GLY A 93 -11.34 -6.60 8.44
CA GLY A 93 -11.94 -5.34 7.98
C GLY A 93 -11.22 -4.66 6.82
N VAL A 94 -10.18 -5.28 6.26
CA VAL A 94 -9.44 -4.80 5.09
C VAL A 94 -9.77 -5.67 3.87
N GLY A 95 -10.18 -5.05 2.76
CA GLY A 95 -10.42 -5.75 1.50
C GLY A 95 -9.10 -6.16 0.83
N PHE A 96 -9.04 -7.39 0.32
CA PHE A 96 -7.95 -7.92 -0.49
C PHE A 96 -8.52 -8.47 -1.79
N ARG A 97 -8.14 -7.89 -2.93
CA ARG A 97 -8.60 -8.27 -4.27
C ARG A 97 -7.57 -9.14 -4.97
N PHE A 98 -7.90 -10.39 -5.24
CA PHE A 98 -7.08 -11.33 -5.99
C PHE A 98 -7.14 -11.06 -7.49
N ILE A 99 -5.98 -10.83 -8.10
CA ILE A 99 -5.87 -10.57 -9.53
C ILE A 99 -5.91 -11.88 -10.31
N ASP A 100 -6.78 -11.92 -11.32
CA ASP A 100 -6.92 -12.99 -12.31
C ASP A 100 -7.17 -14.38 -11.70
N THR A 101 -8.36 -14.50 -11.08
CA THR A 101 -8.84 -15.76 -10.51
C THR A 101 -9.33 -16.75 -11.58
N ALA A 102 -9.57 -16.33 -12.83
CA ALA A 102 -9.98 -17.24 -13.91
C ALA A 102 -8.92 -18.32 -14.17
N GLY A 103 -7.64 -17.93 -14.28
CA GLY A 103 -6.51 -18.86 -14.34
C GLY A 103 -6.21 -19.62 -13.04
N ILE A 104 -6.82 -19.20 -11.92
CA ILE A 104 -6.80 -19.94 -10.66
C ILE A 104 -7.96 -20.95 -10.62
N ARG A 105 -9.12 -20.67 -11.21
CA ARG A 105 -10.34 -21.52 -11.14
C ARG A 105 -10.37 -22.63 -12.19
N GLU A 106 -9.76 -22.44 -13.36
CA GLU A 106 -9.76 -23.42 -14.45
C GLU A 106 -8.64 -24.47 -14.28
N THR A 107 -8.81 -25.40 -13.34
CA THR A 107 -7.87 -26.53 -13.14
C THR A 107 -8.23 -27.80 -13.95
N THR A 108 -9.00 -27.70 -15.04
CA THR A 108 -9.35 -28.89 -15.85
C THR A 108 -9.02 -28.81 -17.33
N ASP A 109 -8.56 -27.67 -17.86
CA ASP A 109 -8.24 -27.55 -19.29
C ASP A 109 -6.75 -27.36 -19.58
N THR A 110 -6.32 -28.08 -20.62
CA THR A 110 -4.95 -28.35 -21.06
C THR A 110 -4.26 -27.16 -21.74
N ILE A 111 -4.51 -25.93 -21.29
CA ILE A 111 -3.93 -24.75 -21.92
C ILE A 111 -3.33 -23.85 -20.85
N GLU A 112 -2.02 -23.95 -20.63
CA GLU A 112 -1.24 -22.73 -20.39
C GLU A 112 0.25 -22.89 -20.69
N GLY A 113 0.57 -22.90 -21.99
CA GLY A 113 1.93 -22.71 -22.52
C GLY A 113 2.36 -21.24 -22.64
N LEU A 114 1.72 -20.31 -21.92
CA LEU A 114 1.98 -18.86 -21.95
C LEU A 114 2.67 -18.35 -20.65
N GLY A 115 3.41 -19.24 -19.98
CA GLY A 115 4.02 -19.04 -18.67
C GLY A 115 5.18 -18.04 -18.67
N ILE A 116 5.31 -17.29 -17.58
CA ILE A 116 6.27 -16.20 -17.31
C ILE A 116 5.75 -14.80 -17.67
N GLN A 117 5.40 -14.50 -18.94
CA GLN A 117 4.97 -13.12 -19.31
C GLN A 117 3.66 -12.72 -18.64
N LYS A 118 2.63 -13.59 -18.67
CA LYS A 118 1.37 -13.37 -17.94
C LYS A 118 1.62 -13.24 -16.43
N THR A 119 2.49 -14.07 -15.87
CA THR A 119 2.83 -14.04 -14.45
C THR A 119 3.44 -12.69 -14.05
N PHE A 120 4.33 -12.14 -14.88
CA PHE A 120 4.91 -10.82 -14.63
C PHE A 120 3.90 -9.68 -14.74
N GLN A 121 2.98 -9.74 -15.71
CA GLN A 121 1.89 -8.75 -15.79
C GLN A 121 1.01 -8.76 -14.53
N LYS A 122 0.71 -9.95 -13.98
CA LYS A 122 -0.03 -10.08 -12.71
C LYS A 122 0.74 -9.47 -11.54
N MET A 123 2.05 -9.70 -11.47
CA MET A 123 2.92 -9.14 -10.44
C MET A 123 3.03 -7.61 -10.52
N GLU A 124 3.02 -7.03 -11.73
CA GLU A 124 3.05 -5.58 -11.94
C GLU A 124 1.82 -4.89 -11.31
N GLN A 125 0.63 -5.48 -11.51
CA GLN A 125 -0.64 -4.97 -11.03
C GLN A 125 -0.87 -5.20 -9.52
N ALA A 126 -0.13 -6.14 -8.92
CA ALA A 126 -0.27 -6.49 -7.51
C ALA A 126 0.52 -5.55 -6.59
N GLN A 127 0.02 -5.33 -5.38
CA GLN A 127 0.80 -4.77 -4.27
C GLN A 127 1.49 -5.88 -3.46
N VAL A 128 0.78 -6.99 -3.27
CA VAL A 128 1.27 -8.19 -2.60
C VAL A 128 1.36 -9.32 -3.61
N VAL A 129 2.52 -9.97 -3.67
CA VAL A 129 2.74 -11.17 -4.48
C VAL A 129 2.88 -12.36 -3.54
N ILE A 130 1.98 -13.33 -3.68
CA ILE A 130 2.06 -14.64 -3.01
C ILE A 130 2.69 -15.62 -3.99
N TYR A 131 3.96 -15.95 -3.79
CA TYR A 131 4.66 -16.99 -4.54
C TYR A 131 4.42 -18.35 -3.88
N LEU A 132 3.59 -19.17 -4.50
CA LEU A 132 3.15 -20.47 -4.03
C LEU A 132 3.91 -21.59 -4.76
N PHE A 133 4.51 -22.52 -4.00
CA PHE A 133 5.14 -23.72 -4.57
C PHE A 133 4.79 -24.97 -3.77
N ASP A 134 4.99 -26.15 -4.37
CA ASP A 134 4.74 -27.43 -3.70
C ASP A 134 5.91 -27.78 -2.76
N ALA A 135 5.63 -27.96 -1.47
CA ALA A 135 6.63 -28.24 -0.44
C ALA A 135 7.41 -29.54 -0.70
N ASN A 136 6.85 -30.48 -1.47
CA ASN A 136 7.52 -31.73 -1.85
C ASN A 136 8.67 -31.54 -2.86
N VAL A 137 8.83 -30.36 -3.44
CA VAL A 137 9.93 -30.04 -4.36
C VAL A 137 11.28 -30.04 -3.63
N ILE A 138 11.31 -29.60 -2.37
CA ILE A 138 12.56 -29.46 -1.57
C ILE A 138 12.91 -30.76 -0.82
N SER A 139 11.93 -31.59 -0.49
CA SER A 139 12.20 -32.85 0.21
C SER A 139 12.96 -33.85 -0.67
N ASN A 140 12.74 -33.83 -1.98
CA ASN A 140 13.17 -34.91 -2.87
C ASN A 140 14.44 -34.66 -3.70
N ASP A 141 14.92 -33.41 -3.83
CA ASP A 141 16.00 -33.10 -4.78
C ASP A 141 16.74 -31.78 -4.45
N SER A 142 18.07 -31.83 -4.31
CA SER A 142 18.91 -30.65 -4.08
C SER A 142 18.95 -29.71 -5.29
N GLU A 143 18.90 -30.24 -6.51
CA GLU A 143 18.93 -29.44 -7.74
C GLU A 143 17.65 -28.62 -7.89
N LYS A 144 16.49 -29.24 -7.61
CA LYS A 144 15.20 -28.54 -7.61
C LYS A 144 15.10 -27.47 -6.53
N SER A 145 15.71 -27.71 -5.37
CA SER A 145 15.79 -26.72 -4.30
C SER A 145 16.57 -25.47 -4.74
N HIS A 146 17.70 -25.65 -5.43
CA HIS A 146 18.48 -24.53 -5.97
C HIS A 146 17.72 -23.77 -7.06
N ASN A 147 17.03 -24.48 -7.96
CA ASN A 147 16.23 -23.85 -9.02
C ASN A 147 15.11 -22.99 -8.45
N LEU A 148 14.37 -23.50 -7.46
CA LEU A 148 13.30 -22.76 -6.79
C LEU A 148 13.81 -21.45 -6.14
N VAL A 149 14.93 -21.53 -5.41
CA VAL A 149 15.54 -20.34 -4.79
C VAL A 149 15.93 -19.32 -5.87
N SER A 150 16.53 -19.78 -6.98
CA SER A 150 16.88 -18.90 -8.10
C SER A 150 15.65 -18.22 -8.73
N GLU A 151 14.52 -18.93 -8.84
CA GLU A 151 13.28 -18.35 -9.37
C GLU A 151 12.69 -17.29 -8.44
N ILE A 152 12.67 -17.57 -7.13
CA ILE A 152 12.22 -16.62 -6.11
C ILE A 152 13.10 -15.36 -6.14
N GLU A 153 14.42 -15.50 -6.23
CA GLU A 153 15.35 -14.39 -6.35
C GLU A 153 15.12 -13.57 -7.62
N LYS A 154 14.82 -14.20 -8.77
CA LYS A 154 14.49 -13.49 -10.01
C LYS A 154 13.24 -12.64 -9.85
N VAL A 155 12.19 -13.17 -9.20
CA VAL A 155 10.95 -12.41 -8.93
C VAL A 155 11.26 -11.22 -8.02
N LYS A 156 12.00 -11.44 -6.94
CA LYS A 156 12.40 -10.39 -5.99
C LYS A 156 13.21 -9.28 -6.66
N ASN A 157 14.22 -9.64 -7.45
CA ASN A 157 15.09 -8.68 -8.13
C ASN A 157 14.34 -7.87 -9.20
N LYS A 158 13.33 -8.46 -9.84
CA LYS A 158 12.51 -7.77 -10.83
C LYS A 158 11.48 -6.83 -10.19
N PHE A 159 10.99 -7.18 -9.01
CA PHE A 159 9.96 -6.42 -8.29
C PHE A 159 10.41 -6.05 -6.85
N PRO A 160 11.51 -5.28 -6.68
CA PRO A 160 12.11 -5.04 -5.37
C PRO A 160 11.22 -4.20 -4.43
N GLN A 161 10.26 -3.45 -4.99
CA GLN A 161 9.33 -2.59 -4.24
C GLN A 161 8.01 -3.29 -3.91
N LYS A 162 7.80 -4.54 -4.35
CA LYS A 162 6.57 -5.30 -4.08
C LYS A 162 6.76 -6.15 -2.83
N THR A 163 5.70 -6.29 -2.05
CA THR A 163 5.73 -7.19 -0.88
C THR A 163 5.61 -8.64 -1.36
N LEU A 164 6.64 -9.45 -1.13
CA LEU A 164 6.70 -10.86 -1.55
C LEU A 164 6.50 -11.80 -0.34
N VAL A 165 5.45 -12.62 -0.42
CA VAL A 165 5.18 -13.73 0.51
C VAL A 165 5.47 -15.04 -0.20
N ILE A 166 6.38 -15.83 0.35
CA ILE A 166 6.73 -17.14 -0.18
C ILE A 166 5.97 -18.19 0.63
N ILE A 167 5.22 -19.04 -0.05
CA ILE A 167 4.41 -20.07 0.61
C ILE A 167 4.77 -21.43 0.05
N ALA A 168 5.23 -22.31 0.94
CA ALA A 168 5.37 -23.72 0.66
C ALA A 168 4.06 -24.44 1.00
N ASN A 169 3.33 -24.87 -0.03
CA ASN A 169 2.02 -25.50 0.10
C ASN A 169 2.12 -27.03 0.21
N LYS A 170 1.05 -27.69 0.66
CA LYS A 170 0.92 -29.16 0.82
C LYS A 170 1.83 -29.74 1.91
N VAL A 171 2.09 -28.98 2.96
CA VAL A 171 2.93 -29.44 4.09
C VAL A 171 2.31 -30.60 4.87
N ASP A 172 1.03 -30.90 4.65
CA ASP A 172 0.34 -32.09 5.19
C ASP A 172 0.96 -33.41 4.71
N THR A 173 1.69 -33.41 3.60
CA THR A 173 2.38 -34.61 3.10
C THR A 173 3.80 -34.78 3.63
N LEU A 174 4.32 -33.80 4.38
CA LEU A 174 5.69 -33.78 4.87
C LEU A 174 5.81 -34.27 6.31
N SER A 175 6.86 -35.04 6.59
CA SER A 175 7.28 -35.40 7.93
C SER A 175 7.85 -34.18 8.70
N PRO A 176 7.91 -34.22 10.04
CA PRO A 176 8.50 -33.15 10.84
C PRO A 176 9.95 -32.80 10.45
N ALA A 177 10.75 -33.81 10.07
CA ALA A 177 12.13 -33.60 9.64
C ALA A 177 12.22 -32.85 8.29
N GLU A 178 11.33 -33.16 7.35
CA GLU A 178 11.25 -32.46 6.07
C GLU A 178 10.77 -31.02 6.22
N ARG A 179 9.80 -30.78 7.12
CA ARG A 179 9.34 -29.43 7.45
C ARG A 179 10.47 -28.56 8.01
N GLU A 180 11.32 -29.10 8.88
CA GLU A 180 12.47 -28.36 9.42
C GLU A 180 13.55 -28.09 8.37
N LYS A 181 13.84 -29.07 7.50
CA LYS A 181 14.75 -28.85 6.35
C LYS A 181 14.25 -27.72 5.45
N LEU A 182 12.94 -27.71 5.15
CA LEU A 182 12.30 -26.71 4.33
C LEU A 182 12.36 -25.30 4.94
N LYS A 183 12.12 -25.16 6.25
CA LYS A 183 12.34 -23.89 6.95
C LYS A 183 13.79 -23.41 6.85
N GLY A 184 14.75 -24.33 6.98
CA GLY A 184 16.17 -24.04 6.84
C GLY A 184 16.51 -23.46 5.46
N THR A 185 16.00 -24.07 4.39
CA THR A 185 16.17 -23.58 3.01
C THR A 185 15.50 -22.22 2.80
N LEU A 186 14.28 -22.02 3.29
CA LEU A 186 13.58 -20.75 3.08
C LEU A 186 14.22 -19.58 3.83
N ARG A 187 14.87 -19.83 4.97
CA ARG A 187 15.64 -18.82 5.71
C ARG A 187 16.85 -18.27 4.95
N THR A 188 17.35 -18.98 3.94
CA THR A 188 18.46 -18.46 3.12
C THR A 188 18.00 -17.37 2.15
N VAL A 189 16.70 -17.22 1.93
CA VAL A 189 16.14 -16.15 1.10
C VAL A 189 15.93 -14.90 1.95
N GLU A 190 16.92 -14.02 1.98
CA GLU A 190 16.87 -12.77 2.76
C GLU A 190 15.64 -11.91 2.43
N GLY A 191 15.08 -11.22 3.43
CA GLY A 191 14.03 -10.21 3.23
C GLY A 191 12.71 -10.75 2.67
N SER A 192 12.42 -12.04 2.86
CA SER A 192 11.18 -12.66 2.40
C SER A 192 10.35 -13.21 3.58
N HIS A 193 9.03 -13.04 3.52
CA HIS A 193 8.12 -13.65 4.47
C HIS A 193 7.81 -15.07 3.98
N SER A 194 8.42 -16.08 4.61
CA SER A 194 8.22 -17.48 4.25
C SER A 194 7.25 -18.17 5.20
N LEU A 195 6.25 -18.85 4.63
CA LEU A 195 5.22 -19.58 5.36
C LEU A 195 5.10 -21.02 4.87
N LEU A 196 4.78 -21.90 5.80
CA LEU A 196 4.41 -23.28 5.55
C LEU A 196 2.90 -23.38 5.65
N LEU A 197 2.25 -23.97 4.65
CA LEU A 197 0.80 -23.98 4.58
C LEU A 197 0.29 -25.28 3.95
N SER A 198 -0.88 -25.75 4.36
CA SER A 198 -1.63 -26.77 3.66
C SER A 198 -3.01 -26.21 3.32
N ALA A 199 -3.17 -25.74 2.09
CA ALA A 199 -4.43 -25.18 1.61
C ALA A 199 -5.57 -26.21 1.66
N LYS A 200 -5.24 -27.50 1.61
CA LYS A 200 -6.21 -28.59 1.68
C LYS A 200 -6.78 -28.77 3.08
N THR A 201 -5.95 -28.60 4.12
CA THR A 201 -6.36 -28.83 5.52
C THR A 201 -6.71 -27.54 6.26
N GLY A 202 -6.29 -26.39 5.74
CA GLY A 202 -6.39 -25.09 6.42
C GLY A 202 -5.18 -24.76 7.30
N GLU A 203 -4.24 -25.70 7.49
CA GLU A 203 -3.03 -25.45 8.29
C GLU A 203 -2.23 -24.26 7.71
N GLY A 204 -1.98 -23.23 8.54
CA GLY A 204 -1.21 -22.05 8.17
C GLY A 204 -1.98 -20.97 7.39
N VAL A 205 -3.27 -21.16 7.09
CA VAL A 205 -4.09 -20.15 6.40
C VAL A 205 -4.31 -18.91 7.27
N GLU A 206 -4.53 -19.09 8.58
CA GLU A 206 -4.62 -17.98 9.54
C GLU A 206 -3.29 -17.22 9.71
N ASP A 207 -2.16 -17.92 9.63
CA ASP A 207 -0.84 -17.26 9.66
C ASP A 207 -0.63 -16.39 8.42
N LEU A 208 -1.12 -16.84 7.26
CA LEU A 208 -1.13 -16.04 6.04
C LEU A 208 -2.01 -14.80 6.20
N LYS A 209 -3.24 -14.93 6.73
CA LYS A 209 -4.13 -13.79 6.99
C LYS A 209 -3.49 -12.76 7.92
N THR A 210 -2.89 -13.22 9.01
CA THR A 210 -2.17 -12.37 9.97
C THR A 210 -1.01 -11.65 9.29
N THR A 211 -0.23 -12.35 8.49
CA THR A 211 0.88 -11.77 7.73
C THR A 211 0.40 -10.71 6.73
N LEU A 212 -0.71 -10.96 6.03
CA LEU A 212 -1.32 -9.99 5.11
C LEU A 212 -1.80 -8.73 5.84
N LEU A 213 -2.43 -8.88 7.01
CA LEU A 213 -2.85 -7.76 7.86
C LEU A 213 -1.65 -6.95 8.38
N ASP A 214 -0.58 -7.62 8.77
CA ASP A 214 0.62 -6.96 9.29
C ASP A 214 1.25 -6.02 8.25
N PHE A 215 1.21 -6.37 6.96
CA PHE A 215 1.67 -5.47 5.89
C PHE A 215 0.86 -4.18 5.79
N VAL A 216 -0.43 -4.24 6.12
CA VAL A 216 -1.29 -3.05 6.19
C VAL A 216 -0.92 -2.22 7.41
N ASN A 217 -0.84 -2.87 8.58
CA ASN A 217 -0.61 -2.21 9.87
C ASN A 217 0.77 -1.55 9.97
N THR A 218 1.80 -2.19 9.38
CA THR A 218 3.18 -1.68 9.38
C THR A 218 3.42 -0.62 8.29
N GLY A 219 2.46 -0.41 7.39
CA GLY A 219 2.61 0.52 6.27
C GLY A 219 3.49 0.00 5.12
N ALA A 220 3.82 -1.29 5.11
CA ALA A 220 4.61 -1.91 4.03
C ALA A 220 3.94 -1.78 2.64
N LEU A 221 2.61 -1.61 2.61
CA LEU A 221 1.81 -1.47 1.38
C LEU A 221 1.57 -0.03 0.94
N ARG A 222 2.17 0.97 1.62
CA ARG A 222 1.99 2.40 1.29
C ARG A 222 2.55 2.81 -0.09
N ASN A 223 3.35 1.95 -0.73
CA ASN A 223 4.23 2.34 -1.84
C ASN A 223 3.77 1.98 -3.26
N ASN A 224 2.48 1.85 -3.56
CA ASN A 224 2.09 1.68 -4.98
C ASN A 224 0.82 2.43 -5.36
N GLU A 225 1.00 3.23 -6.42
CA GLU A 225 0.02 3.90 -7.27
C GLU A 225 -1.25 3.05 -7.44
N THR A 226 -2.20 3.23 -6.54
CA THR A 226 -3.49 2.56 -6.64
C THR A 226 -4.51 3.66 -6.59
N ILE A 227 -5.22 3.79 -7.70
CA ILE A 227 -6.23 4.79 -8.05
C ILE A 227 -7.00 5.20 -6.80
N VAL A 228 -6.63 6.37 -6.27
CA VAL A 228 -7.34 6.98 -5.15
C VAL A 228 -8.67 7.44 -5.74
N THR A 229 -9.78 7.00 -5.16
CA THR A 229 -11.12 7.51 -5.56
C THR A 229 -11.28 9.01 -5.31
N ASN A 230 -10.28 9.62 -4.69
CA ASN A 230 -10.06 11.06 -4.63
C ASN A 230 -8.63 11.44 -5.05
N SER A 231 -8.12 10.83 -6.14
CA SER A 231 -6.78 11.07 -6.71
C SER A 231 -6.46 12.54 -6.83
N ARG A 232 -7.48 13.35 -7.15
CA ARG A 232 -7.36 14.81 -7.20
C ARG A 232 -7.03 15.45 -5.85
N HIS A 233 -7.73 15.08 -4.77
CA HIS A 233 -7.39 15.62 -3.44
C HIS A 233 -6.07 15.08 -2.91
N TYR A 234 -5.74 13.82 -3.18
CA TYR A 234 -4.46 13.24 -2.79
C TYR A 234 -3.28 13.92 -3.52
N ASP A 235 -3.40 14.12 -4.83
CA ASP A 235 -2.44 14.86 -5.65
C ASP A 235 -2.31 16.32 -5.18
N ALA A 236 -3.44 16.98 -4.88
CA ALA A 236 -3.44 18.33 -4.32
C ALA A 236 -2.73 18.39 -2.95
N LEU A 237 -2.93 17.40 -2.07
CA LEU A 237 -2.22 17.33 -0.78
C LEU A 237 -0.71 17.10 -0.96
N LEU A 238 -0.30 16.27 -1.92
CA LEU A 238 1.10 16.03 -2.23
C LEU A 238 1.78 17.30 -2.77
N LYS A 239 1.13 17.98 -3.72
CA LYS A 239 1.62 19.25 -4.26
C LYS A 239 1.70 20.33 -3.18
N ALA A 240 0.67 20.44 -2.33
CA ALA A 240 0.71 21.37 -1.20
C ALA A 240 1.85 21.05 -0.22
N LEU A 241 2.12 19.76 0.05
CA LEU A 241 3.26 19.35 0.88
C LEU A 241 4.60 19.74 0.24
N GLU A 242 4.74 19.59 -1.09
CA GLU A 242 5.93 20.01 -1.82
C GLU A 242 6.18 21.52 -1.67
N GLU A 243 5.13 22.34 -1.86
CA GLU A 243 5.22 23.79 -1.70
C GLU A 243 5.56 24.19 -0.26
N ILE A 244 4.95 23.55 0.74
CA ILE A 244 5.29 23.80 2.16
C ILE A 244 6.74 23.39 2.48
N GLN A 245 7.26 22.35 1.84
CA GLN A 245 8.67 21.97 2.00
C GLN A 245 9.61 23.00 1.37
N LYS A 246 9.27 23.59 0.22
CA LYS A 246 10.01 24.71 -0.37
C LYS A 246 10.05 25.92 0.57
N VAL A 247 8.93 26.22 1.23
CA VAL A 247 8.90 27.28 2.27
C VAL A 247 9.85 26.95 3.41
N GLN A 248 9.84 25.71 3.92
CA GLN A 248 10.76 25.28 4.98
C GLN A 248 12.23 25.43 4.56
N ASP A 249 12.59 24.92 3.39
CA ASP A 249 13.94 25.01 2.84
C ASP A 249 14.36 26.48 2.62
N GLY A 250 13.42 27.33 2.23
CA GLY A 250 13.59 28.75 2.06
C GLY A 250 13.82 29.49 3.39
N ILE A 251 13.11 29.13 4.45
CA ILE A 251 13.35 29.64 5.81
C ILE A 251 14.77 29.25 6.26
N ASP A 252 15.14 27.99 6.07
CA ASP A 252 16.44 27.46 6.49
C ASP A 252 17.60 28.10 5.70
N SER A 253 17.35 28.47 4.45
CA SER A 253 18.28 29.22 3.58
C SER A 253 18.20 30.75 3.76
N ASN A 254 17.39 31.23 4.70
CA ASN A 254 17.18 32.65 5.00
C ASN A 254 16.71 33.50 3.79
N LEU A 255 15.83 32.94 2.96
CA LEU A 255 15.20 33.67 1.85
C LEU A 255 14.35 34.87 2.34
N SER A 256 14.09 35.81 1.44
CA SER A 256 13.20 36.94 1.68
C SER A 256 11.73 36.49 1.74
N GLY A 257 10.93 37.25 2.48
CA GLY A 257 9.50 36.96 2.64
C GLY A 257 8.74 36.93 1.31
N ASP A 258 9.14 37.74 0.34
CA ASP A 258 8.56 37.84 -1.00
C ASP A 258 8.66 36.52 -1.77
N LEU A 259 9.80 35.84 -1.65
CA LEU A 259 10.03 34.55 -2.30
C LEU A 259 9.26 33.44 -1.59
N LEU A 260 9.27 33.43 -0.25
CA LEU A 260 8.48 32.48 0.54
C LEU A 260 6.98 32.61 0.27
N ALA A 261 6.50 33.84 0.06
CA ALA A 261 5.09 34.11 -0.24
C ALA A 261 4.62 33.47 -1.55
N ILE A 262 5.51 33.26 -2.52
CA ILE A 262 5.17 32.57 -3.78
C ILE A 262 4.78 31.12 -3.49
N ASP A 263 5.63 30.38 -2.76
CA ASP A 263 5.37 28.97 -2.43
C ASP A 263 4.16 28.82 -1.49
N ILE A 264 3.96 29.76 -0.55
CA ILE A 264 2.76 29.79 0.31
C ILE A 264 1.49 29.95 -0.53
N ARG A 265 1.49 30.86 -1.53
CA ARG A 265 0.35 31.04 -2.43
C ARG A 265 0.07 29.79 -3.26
N GLN A 266 1.10 29.06 -3.68
CA GLN A 266 0.92 27.80 -4.39
C GLN A 266 0.38 26.70 -3.49
N ALA A 267 0.85 26.60 -2.23
CA ALA A 267 0.26 25.69 -1.26
C ALA A 267 -1.24 25.99 -1.03
N LEU A 268 -1.61 27.26 -0.89
CA LEU A 268 -3.01 27.69 -0.75
C LEU A 268 -3.84 27.36 -2.00
N TYR A 269 -3.30 27.55 -3.20
CA TYR A 269 -3.97 27.15 -4.44
C TYR A 269 -4.33 25.66 -4.42
N HIS A 270 -3.37 24.79 -4.08
CA HIS A 270 -3.61 23.36 -3.98
C HIS A 270 -4.60 22.98 -2.87
N PHE A 271 -4.61 23.70 -1.74
CA PHE A 271 -5.66 23.54 -0.73
C PHE A 271 -7.04 23.93 -1.26
N GLY A 272 -7.14 25.01 -2.05
CA GLY A 272 -8.37 25.44 -2.69
C GLY A 272 -8.91 24.43 -3.71
N GLU A 273 -8.03 23.66 -4.38
CA GLU A 273 -8.49 22.55 -5.21
C GLU A 273 -9.27 21.51 -4.36
N ILE A 274 -8.99 21.37 -3.06
CA ILE A 274 -9.66 20.42 -2.18
C ILE A 274 -10.98 20.96 -1.64
N THR A 275 -10.97 22.15 -1.06
CA THR A 275 -12.12 22.72 -0.33
C THR A 275 -13.09 23.51 -1.21
N GLY A 276 -12.71 23.80 -2.46
CA GLY A 276 -13.29 24.87 -3.27
C GLY A 276 -12.38 26.10 -3.23
N GLU A 277 -12.47 26.97 -4.25
CA GLU A 277 -11.60 28.15 -4.40
C GLU A 277 -11.51 28.94 -3.09
N ILE A 278 -10.29 29.08 -2.55
CA ILE A 278 -10.02 29.99 -1.44
C ILE A 278 -10.07 31.40 -2.02
N SER A 279 -11.13 32.13 -1.68
CA SER A 279 -11.27 33.51 -2.16
C SER A 279 -10.33 34.45 -1.42
N ASN A 280 -9.90 35.53 -2.08
CA ASN A 280 -9.16 36.61 -1.41
C ASN A 280 -9.92 37.19 -0.21
N ASP A 281 -11.25 37.16 -0.24
CA ASP A 281 -12.11 37.63 0.85
C ASP A 281 -12.02 36.73 2.09
N GLU A 282 -11.86 35.40 1.94
CA GLU A 282 -11.63 34.49 3.07
C GLU A 282 -10.22 34.67 3.68
N LEU A 283 -9.22 34.95 2.84
CA LEU A 283 -7.86 35.25 3.30
C LEU A 283 -7.85 36.57 4.08
N LEU A 284 -8.42 37.64 3.52
CA LEU A 284 -8.54 38.93 4.19
C LEU A 284 -9.38 38.81 5.47
N GLY A 285 -10.49 38.07 5.43
CA GLY A 285 -11.34 37.82 6.58
C GLY A 285 -10.58 37.16 7.74
N ASN A 286 -9.75 36.14 7.47
CA ASN A 286 -8.93 35.49 8.50
C ASN A 286 -7.80 36.39 9.02
N ILE A 287 -7.17 37.18 8.14
CA ILE A 287 -6.12 38.14 8.54
C ILE A 287 -6.70 39.17 9.50
N PHE A 288 -7.84 39.79 9.17
CA PHE A 288 -8.47 40.82 9.99
C PHE A 288 -9.25 40.28 11.20
N ALA A 289 -9.72 39.03 11.17
CA ALA A 289 -10.34 38.41 12.35
C ALA A 289 -9.35 38.17 13.49
N ASN A 290 -8.07 37.94 13.16
CA ASN A 290 -7.00 37.70 14.13
C ASN A 290 -6.17 38.96 14.44
N PHE A 291 -6.35 40.04 13.66
CA PHE A 291 -5.79 41.35 13.95
C PHE A 291 -6.83 42.25 14.62
N CYS A 292 -6.66 42.52 15.92
CA CYS A 292 -7.35 43.64 16.55
C CYS A 292 -6.74 44.96 16.04
N ILE A 293 -7.25 45.51 14.95
CA ILE A 293 -6.95 46.90 14.58
C ILE A 293 -7.88 47.81 15.38
N GLY A 294 -7.33 48.45 16.42
CA GLY A 294 -8.00 49.52 17.15
C GLY A 294 -8.63 49.12 18.48
N LYS A 295 -7.78 48.91 19.49
CA LYS A 295 -7.94 49.53 20.81
C LYS A 295 -6.59 50.03 21.30
#